data_AF-A0A2I0R5D2-F1
#
_entry.id   AF-A0A2I0R5D2-F1
#
_cell.length_a   1.000
_cell.length_b   1.000
_cell.length_c   1.000
_cell.angle_alpha   90.00
_cell.angle_beta   90.00
_cell.angle_gamma   90.00
#
_symmetry.space_group_name_H-M   'P 1'
#
loop_
_entity.id
_entity.type
_entity.pdbx_description
1 polymer ?
#
loop_
_entity_poly.entity_id
_entity_poly.type
_entity_poly.pdbx_seq_one_letter_code
_entity_poly.pdbx_strand_id
1 'polypeptide(L)'
;MNRYIEQLVEDLKEAEEAQIAVRSHLDILGEAELYIVEDEDFCDGFNVAPLCEIIGFEKIVFPPHEQLTDSQIDLIYQQLSNLIENYNFFLDFPEKVQTRLKYTLLINALEDEYTCSNANITSIEFCDYDHDTCPFGASLCQCKIFEERS
;
A
#
# COMPACT_ATOMS: atom_id res chain seq x y z
N MET A 1 18.27 -11.83 -10.87
CA MET A 1 17.34 -10.77 -10.44
C MET A 1 16.01 -10.87 -11.18
N ASN A 2 15.97 -10.80 -12.53
CA ASN A 2 14.69 -10.84 -13.29
C ASN A 2 13.73 -11.96 -12.87
N ARG A 3 14.20 -13.21 -12.79
CA ARG A 3 13.38 -14.34 -12.33
C ARG A 3 12.74 -14.14 -10.94
N TYR A 4 13.46 -13.51 -10.03
CA TYR A 4 12.94 -13.22 -8.69
C TYR A 4 11.84 -12.16 -8.75
N ILE A 5 12.02 -11.12 -9.56
CA ILE A 5 11.00 -10.08 -9.76
C ILE A 5 9.75 -10.67 -10.42
N GLU A 6 9.92 -11.55 -11.40
CA GLU A 6 8.80 -12.27 -12.04
C GLU A 6 8.01 -13.08 -11.02
N GLN A 7 8.68 -13.84 -10.15
CA GLN A 7 8.04 -14.60 -9.08
C GLN A 7 7.32 -13.71 -8.07
N LEU A 8 7.98 -12.65 -7.58
CA LEU A 8 7.36 -11.71 -6.65
C LEU A 8 6.10 -11.06 -7.24
N VAL A 9 6.13 -10.73 -8.53
CA VAL A 9 4.98 -10.15 -9.24
C VAL A 9 3.86 -11.16 -9.43
N GLU A 10 4.18 -12.44 -9.66
CA GLU A 10 3.18 -13.52 -9.69
C GLU A 10 2.53 -13.71 -8.32
N ASP A 11 3.32 -13.75 -7.25
CA ASP A 11 2.85 -13.91 -5.88
C ASP A 11 1.91 -12.75 -5.47
N LEU A 12 2.29 -11.50 -5.80
CA LEU A 12 1.46 -10.32 -5.54
C LEU A 12 0.11 -10.38 -6.28
N LYS A 13 0.09 -10.90 -7.51
CA LYS A 13 -1.15 -11.06 -8.30
C LYS A 13 -2.04 -12.14 -7.74
N GLU A 14 -1.47 -13.27 -7.35
CA GLU A 14 -2.24 -14.36 -6.74
C GLU A 14 -2.91 -13.89 -5.44
N ALA A 15 -2.19 -13.12 -4.62
CA ALA A 15 -2.75 -12.49 -3.43
C ALA A 15 -3.84 -11.47 -3.77
N GLU A 16 -3.65 -10.66 -4.82
CA GLU A 16 -4.64 -9.69 -5.29
C GLU A 16 -5.94 -10.39 -5.71
N GLU A 17 -5.84 -11.45 -6.53
CA GLU A 17 -6.98 -12.23 -7.01
C GLU A 17 -7.73 -12.92 -5.86
N ALA A 18 -6.99 -13.46 -4.88
CA ALA A 18 -7.58 -14.05 -3.68
C ALA A 18 -8.37 -13.01 -2.88
N GLN A 19 -7.81 -11.82 -2.67
CA GLN A 19 -8.48 -10.75 -1.94
C GLN A 19 -9.71 -10.21 -2.68
N ILE A 20 -9.65 -10.08 -4.02
CA ILE A 20 -10.80 -9.72 -4.85
C ILE A 20 -11.91 -10.77 -4.72
N ALA A 21 -11.57 -12.06 -4.69
CA ALA A 21 -12.54 -13.13 -4.54
C ALA A 21 -13.25 -13.06 -3.17
N VAL A 22 -12.50 -12.79 -2.09
CA VAL A 22 -13.06 -12.57 -0.74
C VAL A 22 -14.03 -11.39 -0.75
N ARG A 23 -13.61 -10.23 -1.27
CA ARG A 23 -14.46 -9.04 -1.34
C ARG A 23 -15.72 -9.25 -2.17
N SER A 24 -15.57 -9.84 -3.35
CA SER A 24 -16.72 -10.15 -4.19
C SER A 24 -17.69 -11.10 -3.49
N HIS A 25 -17.19 -12.03 -2.68
CA HIS A 25 -18.04 -12.91 -1.89
C HIS A 25 -18.81 -12.14 -0.81
N LEU A 26 -18.14 -11.27 -0.06
CA LEU A 26 -18.74 -10.42 0.98
C LEU A 26 -19.81 -9.48 0.40
N ASP A 27 -19.54 -8.88 -0.78
CA ASP A 27 -20.48 -8.03 -1.49
C ASP A 27 -21.76 -8.78 -1.88
N ILE A 28 -21.62 -10.03 -2.38
CA ILE A 28 -22.78 -10.88 -2.75
C ILE A 28 -23.64 -11.20 -1.52
N LEU A 29 -23.00 -11.44 -0.37
CA LEU A 29 -23.72 -11.76 0.86
C LEU A 29 -24.37 -10.52 1.50
N GLY A 30 -24.01 -9.31 1.08
CA GLY A 30 -24.43 -8.07 1.73
C GLY A 30 -23.80 -7.91 3.12
N GLU A 31 -22.69 -8.61 3.35
CA GLU A 31 -21.98 -8.73 4.63
C GLU A 31 -20.59 -8.08 4.55
N ALA A 32 -20.38 -7.17 3.60
CA ALA A 32 -19.21 -6.31 3.55
C ALA A 32 -18.95 -5.56 4.89
N GLU A 33 -19.98 -5.44 5.73
CA GLU A 33 -19.91 -4.87 7.09
C GLU A 33 -20.06 -5.90 8.23
N LEU A 34 -20.27 -7.21 7.98
CA LEU A 34 -20.81 -8.14 9.00
C LEU A 34 -20.32 -9.61 9.01
N TYR A 35 -19.26 -10.00 8.29
CA TYR A 35 -18.83 -11.41 8.28
C TYR A 35 -17.66 -11.75 9.21
N ILE A 36 -18.01 -12.15 10.44
CA ILE A 36 -17.13 -12.89 11.35
C ILE A 36 -17.12 -14.35 10.91
N VAL A 37 -16.20 -14.75 10.03
CA VAL A 37 -15.84 -16.16 9.92
C VAL A 37 -14.91 -16.47 11.08
N GLU A 38 -15.16 -17.58 11.79
CA GLU A 38 -14.36 -18.03 12.93
C GLU A 38 -12.89 -18.37 12.58
N ASP A 39 -12.47 -18.15 11.32
CA ASP A 39 -11.07 -18.21 10.85
C ASP A 39 -10.67 -16.87 10.20
N GLU A 40 -10.11 -15.97 11.01
CA GLU A 40 -9.12 -14.92 10.68
C GLU A 40 -9.31 -14.04 9.43
N ASP A 41 -10.43 -13.32 9.30
CA ASP A 41 -10.47 -12.15 8.40
C ASP A 41 -9.89 -10.93 9.15
N PHE A 42 -8.62 -10.57 8.88
CA PHE A 42 -7.88 -9.57 9.65
C PHE A 42 -8.57 -8.18 9.64
N CYS A 43 -9.41 -7.88 8.65
CA CYS A 43 -9.98 -6.54 8.43
C CYS A 43 -11.42 -6.35 8.95
N ASP A 44 -11.98 -7.34 9.66
CA ASP A 44 -13.31 -7.25 10.26
C ASP A 44 -13.21 -6.65 11.68
N GLY A 45 -13.53 -5.36 11.83
CA GLY A 45 -13.63 -4.70 13.15
C GLY A 45 -12.57 -3.65 13.51
N PHE A 46 -11.88 -3.04 12.54
CA PHE A 46 -10.82 -2.04 12.76
C PHE A 46 -9.62 -2.62 13.53
N ASN A 47 -9.05 -3.71 13.02
CA ASN A 47 -7.81 -4.24 13.58
C ASN A 47 -6.63 -3.38 13.14
N VAL A 48 -5.73 -3.17 14.09
CA VAL A 48 -4.46 -2.45 13.89
C VAL A 48 -3.35 -3.49 13.83
N ALA A 49 -2.61 -3.51 12.71
CA ALA A 49 -1.37 -4.29 12.57
C ALA A 49 -0.43 -3.63 11.57
N PRO A 50 0.84 -4.07 11.55
CA PRO A 50 1.76 -3.75 10.48
C PRO A 50 1.16 -4.06 9.10
N LEU A 51 1.35 -3.16 8.13
CA LEU A 51 0.83 -3.36 6.77
C LEU A 51 1.34 -4.67 6.15
N CYS A 52 2.59 -5.07 6.45
CA CYS A 52 3.17 -6.34 6.00
C CYS A 52 2.41 -7.58 6.51
N GLU A 53 1.87 -7.52 7.73
CA GLU A 53 1.04 -8.59 8.30
C GLU A 53 -0.35 -8.61 7.64
N ILE A 54 -0.92 -7.42 7.39
CA ILE A 54 -2.24 -7.28 6.77
C ILE A 54 -2.25 -7.85 5.35
N ILE A 55 -1.24 -7.51 4.53
CA ILE A 55 -1.18 -7.95 3.12
C ILE A 55 -0.44 -9.29 2.95
N GLY A 56 0.21 -9.80 4.00
CA GLY A 56 0.96 -11.06 3.97
C GLY A 56 2.33 -11.00 3.29
N PHE A 57 2.94 -9.82 3.15
CA PHE A 57 4.26 -9.65 2.53
C PHE A 57 5.24 -8.89 3.44
N GLU A 58 6.23 -9.61 3.99
CA GLU A 58 7.30 -8.99 4.77
C GLU A 58 8.17 -8.07 3.92
N LYS A 59 8.63 -6.95 4.50
CA LYS A 59 9.56 -6.00 3.85
C LYS A 59 10.80 -6.66 3.23
N ILE A 60 11.31 -7.74 3.84
CA ILE A 60 12.53 -8.44 3.40
C ILE A 60 12.39 -9.10 2.02
N VAL A 61 11.17 -9.38 1.55
CA VAL A 61 10.92 -9.94 0.22
C VAL A 61 11.07 -8.91 -0.90
N PHE A 62 11.10 -7.62 -0.55
CA PHE A 62 11.23 -6.54 -1.52
C PHE A 62 12.71 -6.15 -1.69
N PRO A 63 13.28 -6.24 -2.91
CA PRO A 63 14.67 -5.84 -3.12
C PRO A 63 14.87 -4.34 -2.86
N PRO A 64 16.02 -3.92 -2.32
CA PRO A 64 16.32 -2.51 -2.16
C PRO A 64 16.39 -1.81 -3.53
N HIS A 65 15.91 -0.57 -3.60
CA HIS A 65 15.68 0.12 -4.87
C HIS A 65 16.96 0.27 -5.71
N GLU A 66 18.14 0.34 -5.10
CA GLU A 66 19.44 0.44 -5.77
C GLU A 66 19.77 -0.79 -6.62
N GLN A 67 19.15 -1.94 -6.35
CA GLN A 67 19.34 -3.18 -7.10
C GLN A 67 18.34 -3.33 -8.26
N LEU A 68 17.39 -2.41 -8.39
CA LEU A 68 16.30 -2.48 -9.35
C LEU A 68 16.45 -1.42 -10.44
N THR A 69 16.15 -1.82 -11.67
CA THR A 69 15.93 -0.88 -12.78
C THR A 69 14.59 -0.17 -12.61
N ASP A 70 14.41 1.00 -13.26
CA ASP A 70 13.15 1.75 -13.16
C ASP A 70 11.96 0.92 -13.64
N SER A 71 12.12 0.14 -14.73
CA SER A 71 11.06 -0.74 -15.22
C SER A 71 10.68 -1.86 -14.24
N GLN A 72 11.64 -2.37 -13.45
CA GLN A 72 11.34 -3.36 -12.42
C GLN A 72 10.63 -2.73 -11.23
N ILE A 73 11.03 -1.52 -10.83
CA ILE A 73 10.35 -0.76 -9.78
C ILE A 73 8.91 -0.48 -10.20
N ASP A 74 8.69 0.01 -11.42
CA ASP A 74 7.35 0.31 -11.92
C ASP A 74 6.46 -0.93 -11.88
N LEU A 75 6.99 -2.09 -12.27
CA LEU A 75 6.26 -3.35 -12.26
C LEU A 75 5.87 -3.78 -10.84
N ILE A 76 6.82 -3.79 -9.90
CA ILE A 76 6.56 -4.20 -8.51
C ILE A 76 5.62 -3.21 -7.84
N TYR A 77 5.88 -1.90 -7.99
CA TYR A 77 5.08 -0.85 -7.40
C TYR A 77 3.63 -0.94 -7.86
N GLN A 78 3.39 -1.13 -9.17
CA GLN A 78 2.04 -1.25 -9.70
C GLN A 78 1.27 -2.43 -9.10
N GLN A 79 1.90 -3.60 -8.96
CA GLN A 79 1.21 -4.76 -8.39
C GLN A 79 1.01 -4.61 -6.88
N LEU A 80 2.01 -4.09 -6.17
CA LEU A 80 1.91 -3.85 -4.75
C LEU A 80 0.83 -2.80 -4.42
N SER A 81 0.74 -1.71 -5.20
CA SER A 81 -0.30 -0.71 -5.01
C SER A 81 -1.69 -1.27 -5.26
N ASN A 82 -1.86 -2.09 -6.31
CA ASN A 82 -3.14 -2.75 -6.59
C ASN A 82 -3.57 -3.67 -5.44
N LEU A 83 -2.63 -4.48 -4.93
CA LEU A 83 -2.89 -5.34 -3.77
C LEU A 83 -3.36 -4.52 -2.57
N ILE A 84 -2.61 -3.48 -2.21
CA ILE A 84 -2.90 -2.61 -1.06
C ILE A 84 -4.25 -1.89 -1.21
N GLU A 85 -4.57 -1.39 -2.41
CA GLU A 85 -5.87 -0.78 -2.71
C GLU A 85 -7.03 -1.79 -2.58
N ASN A 86 -6.79 -3.07 -2.89
CA ASN A 86 -7.77 -4.13 -2.67
C ASN A 86 -8.01 -4.44 -1.18
N TYR A 87 -7.11 -4.05 -0.28
CA TYR A 87 -7.31 -4.04 1.17
C TYR A 87 -7.93 -2.73 1.69
N ASN A 88 -8.51 -1.89 0.80
CA ASN A 88 -9.09 -0.59 1.11
C ASN A 88 -8.09 0.43 1.68
N PHE A 89 -6.82 0.33 1.33
CA PHE A 89 -5.86 1.40 1.62
C PHE A 89 -5.74 2.36 0.44
N PHE A 90 -5.67 3.66 0.73
CA PHE A 90 -5.41 4.68 -0.26
C PHE A 90 -4.00 5.24 -0.07
N LEU A 91 -3.18 5.20 -1.12
CA LEU A 91 -1.80 5.70 -1.08
C LEU A 91 -1.76 7.20 -1.38
N ASP A 92 -1.61 8.03 -0.36
CA ASP A 92 -1.65 9.49 -0.52
C ASP A 92 -0.31 10.06 -1.01
N PHE A 93 -0.11 10.00 -2.33
CA PHE A 93 1.04 10.57 -3.02
C PHE A 93 0.64 11.79 -3.87
N PRO A 94 1.44 12.87 -3.85
CA PRO A 94 1.33 13.94 -4.84
C PRO A 94 1.53 13.42 -6.28
N GLU A 95 0.81 14.03 -7.24
CA GLU A 95 0.76 13.55 -8.65
C GLU A 95 2.14 13.37 -9.32
N LYS A 96 3.11 14.22 -8.97
CA LYS A 96 4.42 14.29 -9.66
C LYS A 96 5.55 13.54 -8.95
N VAL A 97 5.26 12.78 -7.90
CA VAL A 97 6.27 11.96 -7.22
C VAL A 97 6.72 10.83 -8.15
N GLN A 98 8.04 10.63 -8.28
CA GLN A 98 8.61 9.57 -9.11
C GLN A 98 8.32 8.18 -8.49
N THR A 99 8.02 7.17 -9.32
CA THR A 99 7.69 5.82 -8.85
C THR A 99 8.75 5.23 -7.93
N ARG A 100 10.04 5.48 -8.22
CA ARG A 100 11.15 5.05 -7.36
C ARG A 100 11.07 5.58 -5.93
N LEU A 101 10.65 6.83 -5.76
CA LEU A 101 10.42 7.41 -4.43
C LEU A 101 9.16 6.82 -3.80
N LYS A 102 8.05 6.69 -4.56
CA LYS A 102 6.82 6.05 -4.06
C LYS A 102 7.07 4.63 -3.56
N TYR A 103 7.79 3.83 -4.34
CA TYR A 103 8.22 2.48 -3.98
C TYR A 103 9.01 2.47 -2.67
N THR A 104 10.01 3.33 -2.55
CA THR A 104 10.85 3.39 -1.34
C THR A 104 10.03 3.75 -0.10
N LEU A 105 9.14 4.73 -0.20
CA LEU A 105 8.26 5.14 0.90
C LEU A 105 7.26 4.02 1.26
N LEU A 106 6.68 3.36 0.27
CA LEU A 106 5.74 2.27 0.47
C LEU A 106 6.38 1.05 1.13
N ILE A 107 7.58 0.65 0.69
CA ILE A 107 8.32 -0.46 1.31
C ILE A 107 8.71 -0.15 2.75
N ASN A 108 8.98 1.12 3.08
CA ASN A 108 9.23 1.52 4.46
C ASN A 108 7.97 1.48 5.31
N ALA A 109 6.83 1.91 4.75
CA ALA A 109 5.53 1.87 5.42
C ALA A 109 5.01 0.46 5.69
N LEU A 110 5.57 -0.59 5.08
CA LEU A 110 5.16 -1.97 5.34
C LEU A 110 5.27 -2.37 6.83
N GLU A 111 6.21 -1.78 7.56
CA GLU A 111 6.43 -2.07 8.99
C GLU A 111 5.60 -1.17 9.92
N ASP A 112 4.91 -0.17 9.38
CA ASP A 112 4.08 0.75 10.15
C ASP A 112 2.69 0.15 10.41
N GLU A 113 2.09 0.50 11.55
CA GLU A 113 0.78 0.02 11.96
C GLU A 113 -0.34 0.80 11.27
N TYR A 114 -1.30 0.08 10.67
CA TYR A 114 -2.49 0.65 10.06
C TYR A 114 -3.75 -0.07 10.51
N THR A 115 -4.85 0.68 10.50
CA THR A 115 -6.18 0.12 10.72
C THR A 115 -6.72 -0.45 9.41
N CYS A 116 -6.96 -1.76 9.35
CA CYS A 116 -7.64 -2.38 8.22
C CYS A 116 -9.16 -2.42 8.43
N SER A 117 -9.93 -2.19 7.37
CA SER A 117 -11.38 -2.29 7.38
C SER A 117 -11.90 -2.75 6.02
N ASN A 118 -12.82 -3.72 6.02
CA ASN A 118 -13.53 -4.13 4.80
C ASN A 118 -14.55 -3.08 4.31
N ALA A 119 -14.98 -2.17 5.20
CA ALA A 119 -16.00 -1.16 4.91
C ALA A 119 -15.46 0.26 4.71
N ASN A 120 -14.29 0.59 5.29
CA ASN A 120 -13.73 1.93 5.26
C ASN A 120 -12.40 1.97 4.51
N ILE A 121 -12.16 3.07 3.80
CA ILE A 121 -10.87 3.34 3.19
C ILE A 121 -9.95 3.99 4.23
N THR A 122 -8.76 3.41 4.42
CA THR A 122 -7.72 3.96 5.27
C THR A 122 -6.67 4.65 4.41
N SER A 123 -6.46 5.96 4.61
CA SER A 123 -5.41 6.70 3.90
C SER A 123 -4.06 6.42 4.53
N ILE A 124 -3.08 6.06 3.70
CA ILE A 124 -1.67 5.94 4.07
C ILE A 124 -0.99 7.25 3.69
N GLU A 125 -0.69 8.04 4.72
CA GLU A 125 0.01 9.31 4.59
C GLU A 125 1.52 9.10 4.79
N PHE A 126 2.33 9.58 3.85
CA PHE A 126 3.79 9.44 3.92
C PHE A 126 4.48 10.70 4.42
N CYS A 127 3.73 11.78 4.69
CA CYS A 127 4.25 13.09 5.08
C CYS A 127 3.63 13.50 6.42
N ASP A 128 4.45 14.00 7.33
CA ASP A 128 4.05 14.49 8.67
C ASP A 128 3.59 15.95 8.68
N TYR A 129 3.42 16.53 7.48
CA TYR A 129 3.07 17.93 7.23
C TYR A 129 4.14 18.95 7.64
N ASP A 130 5.35 18.51 7.96
CA ASP A 130 6.51 19.40 8.15
C ASP A 130 7.20 19.66 6.80
N HIS A 131 7.25 20.93 6.40
CA HIS A 131 7.83 21.33 5.13
C HIS A 131 9.36 21.18 5.09
N ASP A 132 10.03 21.20 6.25
CA ASP A 132 11.48 21.10 6.34
C ASP A 132 11.98 19.65 6.21
N THR A 133 11.14 18.68 6.56
CA THR A 133 11.43 17.24 6.51
C THR A 133 10.60 16.49 5.46
N CYS A 134 9.81 17.19 4.64
CA CYS A 134 8.90 16.59 3.67
C CYS A 134 9.60 15.55 2.77
N PRO A 135 9.18 14.27 2.80
CA PRO A 135 9.87 13.18 2.10
C PRO A 135 9.74 13.26 0.58
N PHE A 136 8.79 14.04 0.06
CA PHE A 136 8.61 14.28 -1.37
C PHE A 136 9.58 15.35 -1.93
N GLY A 137 10.30 16.04 -1.06
CA GLY A 137 11.18 17.16 -1.40
C GLY A 137 10.44 18.49 -1.55
N ALA A 138 11.17 19.60 -1.36
CA ALA A 138 10.60 20.94 -1.25
C ALA A 138 9.75 21.40 -2.47
N SER A 139 10.05 20.91 -3.68
CA SER A 139 9.30 21.27 -4.89
C SER A 139 7.95 20.55 -5.03
N LEU A 140 7.75 19.46 -4.30
CA LEU A 140 6.53 18.66 -4.30
C LEU A 140 5.78 18.75 -2.96
N CYS A 141 6.32 19.46 -1.97
CA CYS A 141 5.69 19.72 -0.69
C CYS A 141 4.44 20.59 -0.87
N GLN A 142 3.27 20.01 -0.64
CA GLN A 142 1.99 20.71 -0.75
C GLN A 142 1.83 21.79 0.34
N CYS A 143 2.30 21.54 1.58
CA CYS A 143 2.25 22.51 2.69
C CYS A 143 2.88 23.85 2.31
N LYS A 144 4.07 23.81 1.69
CA LYS A 144 4.78 25.00 1.24
C LYS A 144 4.02 25.75 0.13
N ILE A 145 3.40 25.02 -0.79
CA ILE A 145 2.58 25.62 -1.86
C ILE A 145 1.36 26.34 -1.26
N PHE A 146 0.79 25.84 -0.16
CA PHE A 146 -0.32 26.50 0.54
C PHE A 146 0.14 27.76 1.29
N GLU A 147 1.30 27.73 1.96
CA GLU A 147 1.86 28.93 2.62
C GLU A 147 2.18 30.06 1.63
N GLU A 148 2.79 29.75 0.48
CA GLU A 148 3.11 30.74 -0.55
C GLU A 148 1.87 31.38 -1.21
N ARG A 149 0.69 30.79 -1.01
CA ARG A 149 -0.61 31.27 -1.53
C ARG A 149 -1.46 31.99 -0.49
N SER A 150 -1.02 32.05 0.76
CA SER A 150 -1.73 32.68 1.89
C SER A 150 -1.22 34.09 2.14
#